data_AF-A0A3N2PK16-F1
#
_entry.id   AF-A0A3N2PK16-F1
#
_cell.length_a   1.000
_cell.length_b   1.000
_cell.length_c   1.000
_cell.angle_alpha   90.00
_cell.angle_beta   90.00
_cell.angle_gamma   90.00
#
_symmetry.space_group_name_H-M   'P 1'
#
loop_
_entity.id
_entity.type
_entity.pdbx_description
1 polymer ?
#
loop_
_entity_poly.entity_id
_entity_poly.type
_entity_poly.pdbx_seq_one_letter_code
_entity_poly.pdbx_strand_id
1 'polypeptide(L)'
;MFLPLFCVGLAALASIPWTAAQSTHPVVGVSSGINPGTGETPARRNINDIYREAGPEWDLLVGALSAMQAANETHPLSYFQIMGIHGQPIMAWPGGGPQQGGTRGYCPHNEPLFGTWHRGYLALYEQVLVAQAQRIAEGYPPNVRGEYREAADRLRVPYWDWAADSNVPPATTPPTVTIRRPVNGSLTALPVRNPLASYTYPRSAQNGEFGRFIGVGRTERCTQEGRSYPESANEAMAQQGLRERVYTSLTRARSWSEISSTSVGPNSIEGPHGNVHLHAACGNDFLGVETAGFDPLFMLHHCNVDRLLAYWQTLNYENASVEFEYQTRGLFATPRGTTVTERSPLVPFEGPDGPLNSEDFASARGWGYTYEPLRHWDQSPPQLRTAVTRTINELYGPVPSRNSPSGGMLSRFRGGAKRDYFATVEVERSELDLPAVLNLFVRGRHAGTVALLGMPAEGVSYDEIPLQRAISLAGLADLDQEDLLYALTKDLQIQITKPDGTIIPVESVPSLKVDVENVDVMLPTSMDELPLYGEPHSRRVRLRVLGLDLGLSLKLPF
;
A
#
# COMPACT_ATOMS: atom_id res chain seq x y z
N MET A 1 40.77 -68.09 36.70
CA MET A 1 39.81 -67.87 35.59
C MET A 1 39.06 -66.59 35.93
N PHE A 2 39.52 -65.48 35.37
CA PHE A 2 39.11 -64.11 35.72
C PHE A 2 38.06 -63.61 34.71
N LEU A 3 36.98 -62.99 35.21
CA LEU A 3 36.05 -62.18 34.40
C LEU A 3 36.75 -60.92 33.87
N PRO A 4 36.29 -60.38 32.73
CA PRO A 4 36.34 -58.94 32.50
C PRO A 4 34.94 -58.31 32.44
N LEU A 5 34.82 -57.17 33.10
CA LEU A 5 33.75 -56.20 33.00
C LEU A 5 33.62 -55.67 31.56
N PHE A 6 32.39 -55.54 31.06
CA PHE A 6 32.09 -54.70 29.90
C PHE A 6 31.63 -53.32 30.39
N CYS A 7 32.45 -52.30 30.15
CA CYS A 7 32.06 -50.89 30.29
C CYS A 7 31.21 -50.47 29.09
N VAL A 8 29.98 -50.04 29.34
CA VAL A 8 29.12 -49.38 28.35
C VAL A 8 29.51 -47.90 28.31
N GLY A 9 30.21 -47.49 27.25
CA GLY A 9 30.45 -46.08 26.95
C GLY A 9 29.25 -45.47 26.23
N LEU A 10 28.53 -44.59 26.92
CA LEU A 10 27.54 -43.69 26.32
C LEU A 10 28.28 -42.65 25.47
N ALA A 11 28.27 -42.82 24.16
CA ALA A 11 28.68 -41.78 23.23
C ALA A 11 27.58 -40.71 23.19
N ALA A 12 27.79 -39.61 23.92
CA ALA A 12 27.01 -38.39 23.73
C ALA A 12 27.33 -37.82 22.34
N LEU A 13 26.42 -38.03 21.38
CA LEU A 13 26.40 -37.25 20.14
C LEU A 13 26.07 -35.82 20.53
N ALA A 14 27.11 -35.00 20.71
CA ALA A 14 26.97 -33.57 20.79
C ALA A 14 26.36 -33.09 19.47
N SER A 15 25.08 -32.74 19.51
CA SER A 15 24.44 -31.92 18.49
C SER A 15 25.20 -30.60 18.43
N ILE A 16 26.08 -30.47 17.44
CA ILE A 16 26.73 -29.19 17.13
C ILE A 16 25.59 -28.26 16.72
N PRO A 17 25.28 -27.19 17.48
CA PRO A 17 24.32 -26.21 17.01
C PRO A 17 24.91 -25.62 15.74
N TRP A 18 24.15 -25.70 14.66
CA TRP A 18 24.48 -25.05 13.40
C TRP A 18 24.36 -23.54 13.64
N THR A 19 25.40 -22.93 14.23
CA THR A 19 25.60 -21.49 14.13
C THR A 19 26.10 -21.22 12.72
N ALA A 20 25.20 -21.35 11.73
CA ALA A 20 25.40 -20.62 10.49
C ALA A 20 25.44 -19.15 10.92
N ALA A 21 26.58 -18.50 10.72
CA ALA A 21 26.61 -17.05 10.68
C ALA A 21 25.46 -16.63 9.76
N GLN A 22 24.40 -16.03 10.31
CA GLN A 22 23.25 -15.59 9.53
C GLN A 22 23.82 -14.65 8.46
N SER A 23 23.87 -15.10 7.20
CA SER A 23 24.31 -14.24 6.12
C SER A 23 23.28 -13.13 6.02
N THR A 24 23.66 -11.94 6.48
CA THR A 24 22.82 -10.76 6.38
C THR A 24 22.68 -10.45 4.89
N HIS A 25 21.46 -10.14 4.44
CA HIS A 25 21.20 -9.74 3.06
C HIS A 25 21.00 -8.22 3.06
N PRO A 26 22.09 -7.43 2.98
CA PRO A 26 21.98 -6.00 3.17
C PRO A 26 21.09 -5.38 2.11
N VAL A 27 20.21 -4.49 2.56
CA VAL A 27 19.41 -3.62 1.71
C VAL A 27 20.29 -2.46 1.31
N VAL A 28 20.57 -2.36 0.00
CA VAL A 28 21.50 -1.37 -0.56
C VAL A 28 20.87 -0.53 -1.68
N GLY A 29 19.65 -0.89 -2.10
CA GLY A 29 19.01 -0.28 -3.26
C GLY A 29 19.66 -0.69 -4.58
N VAL A 30 19.19 -0.11 -5.69
CA VAL A 30 19.64 -0.47 -7.04
C VAL A 30 20.52 0.63 -7.65
N SER A 31 21.80 0.35 -7.86
CA SER A 31 22.73 1.34 -8.43
C SER A 31 22.80 1.34 -9.97
N SER A 32 22.31 0.29 -10.64
CA SER A 32 22.33 0.19 -12.10
C SER A 32 21.42 1.23 -12.75
N GLY A 33 21.78 1.68 -13.96
CA GLY A 33 21.00 2.66 -14.72
C GLY A 33 21.08 4.09 -14.19
N ILE A 34 21.76 4.34 -13.06
CA ILE A 34 22.04 5.69 -12.58
C ILE A 34 23.14 6.30 -13.45
N ASN A 35 22.90 7.49 -14.01
CA ASN A 35 23.90 8.21 -14.77
C ASN A 35 25.01 8.73 -13.84
N PRO A 36 26.28 8.31 -14.01
CA PRO A 36 27.35 8.69 -13.09
C PRO A 36 27.77 10.16 -13.21
N GLY A 37 27.46 10.83 -14.33
CA GLY A 37 27.79 12.24 -14.56
C GLY A 37 26.73 13.20 -14.04
N THR A 38 25.45 12.85 -14.17
CA THR A 38 24.32 13.72 -13.78
C THR A 38 23.66 13.29 -12.47
N GLY A 39 23.74 12.01 -12.09
CA GLY A 39 22.91 11.43 -11.03
C GLY A 39 21.48 11.12 -11.47
N GLU A 40 21.17 11.22 -12.77
CA GLU A 40 19.89 10.80 -13.32
C GLU A 40 19.58 9.37 -12.90
N THR A 41 18.42 9.19 -12.26
CA THR A 41 18.06 7.94 -11.58
C THR A 41 16.80 7.37 -12.25
N PRO A 42 16.76 6.05 -12.56
CA PRO A 42 15.58 5.44 -13.17
C PRO A 42 14.31 5.60 -12.33
N ALA A 43 13.21 5.95 -12.99
CA ALA A 43 11.91 6.11 -12.35
C ALA A 43 11.20 4.76 -12.18
N ARG A 44 10.54 4.55 -11.04
CA ARG A 44 9.46 3.55 -10.91
C ARG A 44 8.31 4.00 -11.79
N ARG A 45 7.86 3.16 -12.73
CA ARG A 45 6.86 3.50 -13.75
C ARG A 45 5.50 2.88 -13.43
N ASN A 46 4.44 3.43 -14.01
CA ASN A 46 3.10 2.86 -13.90
C ASN A 46 3.06 1.50 -14.61
N ILE A 47 2.57 0.45 -13.93
CA ILE A 47 2.45 -0.90 -14.48
C ILE A 47 1.60 -0.93 -15.76
N ASN A 48 0.58 -0.08 -15.87
CA ASN A 48 -0.29 -0.01 -17.04
C ASN A 48 0.45 0.51 -18.27
N ASP A 49 1.44 1.38 -18.09
CA ASP A 49 2.26 1.90 -19.19
C ASP A 49 3.28 0.85 -19.64
N ILE A 50 3.98 0.21 -18.70
CA ILE A 50 4.91 -0.89 -19.01
C ILE A 50 4.17 -2.02 -19.75
N TYR A 51 2.97 -2.39 -19.30
CA TYR A 51 2.18 -3.43 -19.94
C TYR A 51 1.73 -3.05 -21.36
N ARG A 52 1.33 -1.79 -21.57
CA ARG A 52 0.87 -1.28 -22.88
C ARG A 52 2.01 -1.16 -23.89
N GLU A 53 3.17 -0.69 -23.44
CA GLU A 53 4.37 -0.52 -24.26
C GLU A 53 5.02 -1.85 -24.64
N ALA A 54 4.86 -2.87 -23.78
CA ALA A 54 5.53 -4.17 -23.91
C ALA A 54 7.06 -4.02 -24.04
N GLY A 55 7.70 -4.92 -24.79
CA GLY A 55 9.13 -4.82 -25.06
C GLY A 55 10.02 -5.29 -23.91
N PRO A 56 11.33 -4.95 -23.95
CA PRO A 56 12.33 -5.53 -23.06
C PRO A 56 12.04 -5.34 -21.56
N GLU A 57 11.54 -4.17 -21.14
CA GLU A 57 11.22 -3.90 -19.74
C GLU A 57 10.09 -4.82 -19.25
N TRP A 58 9.01 -4.96 -20.03
CA TRP A 58 7.91 -5.88 -19.74
C TRP A 58 8.36 -7.35 -19.74
N ASP A 59 9.12 -7.75 -20.76
CA ASP A 59 9.66 -9.12 -20.88
C ASP A 59 10.50 -9.49 -19.65
N LEU A 60 11.36 -8.57 -19.19
CA LEU A 60 12.21 -8.75 -18.03
C LEU A 60 11.45 -8.69 -16.71
N LEU A 61 10.46 -7.81 -16.56
CA LEU A 61 9.61 -7.75 -15.37
C LEU A 61 8.90 -9.08 -15.15
N VAL A 62 8.26 -9.63 -16.19
CA VAL A 62 7.58 -10.93 -16.14
C VAL A 62 8.58 -12.05 -15.88
N GLY A 63 9.73 -12.05 -16.57
CA GLY A 63 10.77 -13.06 -16.39
C GLY A 63 11.36 -13.07 -14.97
N ALA A 64 11.73 -11.90 -14.45
CA ALA A 64 12.33 -11.73 -13.14
C ALA A 64 11.37 -12.11 -12.02
N LEU A 65 10.11 -11.65 -12.08
CA LEU A 65 9.10 -12.03 -11.10
C LEU A 65 8.81 -13.53 -11.13
N SER A 66 8.75 -14.13 -12.33
CA SER A 66 8.60 -15.58 -12.47
C SER A 66 9.78 -16.33 -11.84
N ALA A 67 11.01 -15.82 -11.99
CA ALA A 67 12.21 -16.41 -11.38
C ALA A 67 12.20 -16.29 -9.85
N MET A 68 11.73 -15.16 -9.30
CA MET A 68 11.55 -14.99 -7.85
C MET A 68 10.51 -15.98 -7.31
N GLN A 69 9.37 -16.13 -7.97
CA GLN A 69 8.30 -17.05 -7.57
C GLN A 69 8.69 -18.53 -7.69
N ALA A 70 9.60 -18.86 -8.60
CA ALA A 70 10.11 -20.22 -8.80
C ALA A 70 11.31 -20.57 -7.90
N ALA A 71 11.90 -19.59 -7.20
CA ALA A 71 13.01 -19.82 -6.30
C ALA A 71 12.58 -20.73 -5.12
N ASN A 72 13.49 -21.59 -4.66
CA ASN A 72 13.23 -22.49 -3.55
C ASN A 72 12.82 -21.68 -2.30
N GLU A 73 11.71 -22.06 -1.68
CA GLU A 73 11.08 -21.38 -0.55
C GLU A 73 11.94 -21.36 0.72
N THR A 74 13.00 -22.16 0.80
CA THR A 74 14.00 -22.10 1.88
C THR A 74 15.06 -21.01 1.65
N HIS A 75 15.19 -20.49 0.43
CA HIS A 75 16.15 -19.43 0.12
C HIS A 75 15.62 -18.07 0.62
N PRO A 76 16.36 -17.31 1.45
CA PRO A 76 15.86 -16.08 2.08
C PRO A 76 15.38 -14.99 1.11
N LEU A 77 15.95 -14.96 -0.10
CA LEU A 77 15.57 -14.05 -1.18
C LEU A 77 14.56 -14.65 -2.19
N SER A 78 13.92 -15.79 -1.87
CA SER A 78 12.79 -16.30 -2.66
C SER A 78 11.58 -15.39 -2.50
N TYR A 79 10.65 -15.43 -3.46
CA TYR A 79 9.39 -14.70 -3.33
C TYR A 79 8.64 -15.11 -2.05
N PHE A 80 8.64 -16.40 -1.70
CA PHE A 80 8.01 -16.87 -0.47
C PHE A 80 8.60 -16.20 0.78
N GLN A 81 9.91 -16.19 0.92
CA GLN A 81 10.59 -15.64 2.10
C GLN A 81 10.46 -14.12 2.18
N ILE A 82 10.66 -13.42 1.06
CA ILE A 82 10.53 -11.95 1.02
C ILE A 82 9.09 -11.56 1.32
N MET A 83 8.11 -12.13 0.62
CA MET A 83 6.70 -11.77 0.81
C MET A 83 6.18 -12.14 2.21
N GLY A 84 6.76 -13.18 2.83
CA GLY A 84 6.44 -13.61 4.18
C GLY A 84 6.91 -12.66 5.29
N ILE A 85 7.87 -11.76 5.03
CA ILE A 85 8.30 -10.72 5.99
C ILE A 85 7.10 -9.91 6.49
N HIS A 86 6.14 -9.63 5.59
CA HIS A 86 4.96 -8.84 5.92
C HIS A 86 4.11 -9.49 7.02
N GLY A 87 3.81 -10.78 6.90
CA GLY A 87 2.78 -11.44 7.70
C GLY A 87 3.18 -12.86 8.09
N GLN A 88 2.69 -13.84 7.35
CA GLN A 88 2.93 -15.27 7.55
C GLN A 88 3.96 -15.82 6.56
N PRO A 89 4.65 -16.93 6.89
CA PRO A 89 4.68 -17.58 8.20
C PRO A 89 5.31 -16.68 9.28
N ILE A 90 4.82 -16.76 10.53
CA ILE A 90 5.42 -16.03 11.66
C ILE A 90 6.77 -16.66 12.00
N MET A 91 7.82 -16.24 11.30
CA MET A 91 9.18 -16.76 11.48
C MET A 91 10.22 -15.65 11.31
N ALA A 92 11.40 -15.88 11.87
CA ALA A 92 12.50 -14.94 11.73
C ALA A 92 13.02 -14.94 10.29
N TRP A 93 13.20 -13.75 9.72
CA TRP A 93 13.96 -13.53 8.49
C TRP A 93 15.40 -13.11 8.83
N PRO A 94 16.44 -13.42 8.02
CA PRO A 94 17.83 -13.02 8.33
C PRO A 94 18.00 -11.52 8.64
N GLY A 95 18.66 -11.16 9.74
CA GLY A 95 18.73 -9.76 10.22
C GLY A 95 17.50 -9.31 11.03
N GLY A 96 16.48 -10.16 11.12
CA GLY A 96 15.23 -9.86 11.81
C GLY A 96 15.17 -10.19 13.30
N GLY A 97 16.21 -10.81 13.87
CA GLY A 97 16.22 -11.28 15.26
C GLY A 97 15.19 -12.40 15.56
N PRO A 98 15.20 -12.97 16.78
CA PRO A 98 14.21 -13.95 17.19
C PRO A 98 12.84 -13.29 17.42
N GLN A 99 11.78 -14.09 17.44
CA GLN A 99 10.45 -13.60 17.83
C GLN A 99 10.48 -13.16 19.30
N GLN A 100 10.45 -11.85 19.54
CA GLN A 100 10.47 -11.26 20.89
C GLN A 100 9.22 -10.44 21.19
N GLY A 101 8.41 -10.12 20.17
CA GLY A 101 7.19 -9.34 20.30
C GLY A 101 5.92 -10.11 20.00
N GLY A 102 5.10 -9.56 19.11
CA GLY A 102 3.75 -10.04 18.83
C GLY A 102 3.68 -11.42 18.15
N THR A 103 2.50 -12.02 18.15
CA THR A 103 2.15 -13.23 17.37
C THR A 103 1.91 -12.93 15.89
N ARG A 104 2.52 -11.86 15.38
CA ARG A 104 2.21 -11.16 14.12
C ARG A 104 3.49 -10.93 13.32
N GLY A 105 3.36 -10.53 12.05
CA GLY A 105 4.48 -10.27 11.14
C GLY A 105 5.30 -9.02 11.49
N TYR A 106 6.26 -8.67 10.62
CA TYR A 106 7.14 -7.51 10.83
C TYR A 106 6.48 -6.17 10.49
N CYS A 107 5.42 -6.16 9.69
CA CYS A 107 4.86 -4.93 9.13
C CYS A 107 4.18 -4.03 10.20
N PRO A 108 4.58 -2.76 10.34
CA PRO A 108 3.82 -1.78 11.10
C PRO A 108 2.57 -1.35 10.31
N HIS A 109 1.44 -1.30 11.00
CA HIS A 109 0.16 -0.75 10.52
C HIS A 109 -0.44 0.06 11.66
N ASN A 110 -1.18 1.12 11.34
CA ASN A 110 -1.70 2.07 12.32
C ASN A 110 -0.59 2.52 13.30
N GLU A 111 0.59 2.79 12.75
CA GLU A 111 1.80 3.23 13.44
C GLU A 111 2.61 4.17 12.52
N PRO A 112 3.22 5.28 13.02
CA PRO A 112 4.01 6.21 12.21
C PRO A 112 5.12 5.58 11.34
N LEU A 113 5.64 4.41 11.75
CA LEU A 113 6.62 3.63 10.98
C LEU A 113 6.11 3.10 9.63
N PHE A 114 4.79 3.06 9.40
CA PHE A 114 4.16 2.47 8.22
C PHE A 114 4.88 2.86 6.92
N GLY A 115 5.05 4.16 6.65
CA GLY A 115 5.61 4.66 5.41
C GLY A 115 7.08 4.26 5.17
N THR A 116 7.96 4.44 6.15
CA THR A 116 9.39 4.15 6.00
C THR A 116 9.67 2.65 5.99
N TRP A 117 8.94 1.86 6.78
CA TRP A 117 9.09 0.40 6.77
C TRP A 117 8.72 -0.19 5.40
N HIS A 118 7.58 0.21 4.83
CA HIS A 118 7.19 -0.28 3.50
C HIS A 118 8.10 0.25 2.38
N ARG A 119 8.70 1.44 2.53
CA ARG A 119 9.74 1.94 1.62
C ARG A 119 10.99 1.05 1.64
N GLY A 120 11.46 0.66 2.83
CA GLY A 120 12.57 -0.29 2.97
C GLY A 120 12.25 -1.67 2.41
N TYR A 121 11.01 -2.12 2.60
CA TYR A 121 10.53 -3.38 2.04
C TYR A 121 10.54 -3.39 0.51
N LEU A 122 10.11 -2.29 -0.12
CA LEU A 122 10.20 -2.10 -1.56
C LEU A 122 11.65 -2.11 -2.04
N ALA A 123 12.58 -1.49 -1.31
CA ALA A 123 14.00 -1.49 -1.67
C ALA A 123 14.61 -2.91 -1.69
N LEU A 124 14.31 -3.73 -0.67
CA LEU A 124 14.70 -5.15 -0.63
C LEU A 124 14.11 -5.95 -1.79
N TYR A 125 12.82 -5.77 -2.07
CA TYR A 125 12.17 -6.48 -3.17
C TYR A 125 12.73 -6.07 -4.53
N GLU A 126 12.91 -4.76 -4.75
CA GLU A 126 13.39 -4.18 -5.99
C GLU A 126 14.82 -4.62 -6.32
N GLN A 127 15.74 -4.65 -5.34
CA GLN A 127 17.11 -5.12 -5.60
C GLN A 127 17.16 -6.59 -6.04
N VAL A 128 16.28 -7.43 -5.49
CA VAL A 128 16.18 -8.85 -5.90
C VAL A 128 15.56 -8.97 -7.28
N LEU A 129 14.49 -8.23 -7.56
CA LEU A 129 13.84 -8.20 -8.86
C LEU A 129 14.81 -7.78 -9.97
N VAL A 130 15.54 -6.68 -9.77
CA VAL A 130 16.51 -6.16 -10.75
C VAL A 130 17.68 -7.12 -10.93
N ALA A 131 18.20 -7.70 -9.85
CA ALA A 131 19.26 -8.71 -9.94
C ALA A 131 18.84 -9.96 -10.73
N GLN A 132 17.57 -10.35 -10.69
CA GLN A 132 17.03 -11.41 -11.55
C GLN A 132 16.92 -10.94 -13.00
N ALA A 133 16.41 -9.72 -13.25
CA ALA A 133 16.30 -9.15 -14.58
C ALA A 133 17.67 -9.05 -15.28
N GLN A 134 18.70 -8.55 -14.60
CA GLN A 134 20.06 -8.46 -15.13
C GLN A 134 20.63 -9.84 -15.48
N ARG A 135 20.46 -10.84 -14.61
CA ARG A 135 20.86 -12.23 -14.90
C ARG A 135 20.14 -12.81 -16.11
N ILE A 136 18.84 -12.54 -16.24
CA ILE A 136 18.03 -12.99 -17.37
C ILE A 136 18.46 -12.29 -18.66
N ALA A 137 18.77 -10.99 -18.61
CA ALA A 137 19.24 -10.19 -19.75
C ALA A 137 20.53 -10.77 -20.37
N GLU A 138 21.45 -11.32 -19.56
CA GLU A 138 22.66 -11.99 -20.06
C GLU A 138 22.38 -13.19 -20.97
N GLY A 139 21.25 -13.88 -20.74
CA GLY A 139 20.82 -15.00 -21.56
C GLY A 139 20.32 -14.63 -22.96
N TYR A 140 20.14 -13.34 -23.25
CA TYR A 140 19.62 -12.91 -24.55
C TYR A 140 20.65 -13.04 -25.68
N PRO A 141 20.20 -13.26 -26.94
CA PRO A 141 21.08 -13.35 -28.10
C PRO A 141 21.93 -12.08 -28.29
N PRO A 142 23.18 -12.19 -28.79
CA PRO A 142 24.11 -11.05 -28.86
C PRO A 142 23.57 -9.81 -29.58
N ASN A 143 22.71 -9.98 -30.58
CA ASN A 143 22.14 -8.88 -31.37
C ASN A 143 21.08 -8.05 -30.63
N VAL A 144 20.51 -8.55 -29.53
CA VAL A 144 19.52 -7.84 -28.69
C VAL A 144 19.96 -7.71 -27.23
N ARG A 145 21.02 -8.41 -26.81
CA ARG A 145 21.48 -8.43 -25.41
C ARG A 145 21.75 -7.04 -24.84
N GLY A 146 22.31 -6.12 -25.64
CA GLY A 146 22.55 -4.74 -25.20
C GLY A 146 21.28 -4.02 -24.77
N GLU A 147 20.23 -4.09 -25.60
CA GLU A 147 18.91 -3.51 -25.32
C GLU A 147 18.29 -4.08 -24.04
N TYR A 148 18.39 -5.40 -23.84
CA TYR A 148 17.87 -6.05 -22.63
C TYR A 148 18.72 -5.74 -21.38
N ARG A 149 20.03 -5.55 -21.50
CA ARG A 149 20.87 -5.09 -20.39
C ARG A 149 20.48 -3.68 -19.95
N GLU A 150 20.34 -2.76 -20.90
CA GLU A 150 19.89 -1.39 -20.62
C GLU A 150 18.49 -1.35 -20.02
N ALA A 151 17.59 -2.22 -20.48
CA ALA A 151 16.26 -2.36 -19.87
C ALA A 151 16.32 -2.93 -18.45
N ALA A 152 17.16 -3.93 -18.19
CA ALA A 152 17.37 -4.48 -16.85
C ALA A 152 17.96 -3.44 -15.89
N ASP A 153 18.91 -2.63 -16.36
CA ASP A 153 19.55 -1.60 -15.56
C ASP A 153 18.58 -0.47 -15.17
N ARG A 154 17.64 -0.14 -16.06
CA ARG A 154 16.56 0.84 -15.81
C ARG A 154 15.36 0.28 -15.06
N LEU A 155 15.17 -1.04 -15.02
CA LEU A 155 14.01 -1.67 -14.40
C LEU A 155 13.91 -1.28 -12.93
N ARG A 156 12.69 -0.95 -12.48
CA ARG A 156 12.34 -0.67 -11.09
C ARG A 156 10.99 -1.32 -10.77
N VAL A 157 10.64 -1.48 -9.49
CA VAL A 157 9.33 -2.04 -9.12
C VAL A 157 8.22 -1.09 -9.60
N PRO A 158 7.26 -1.53 -10.42
CA PRO A 158 6.26 -0.62 -10.96
C PRO A 158 5.16 -0.29 -9.95
N TYR A 159 4.54 0.88 -10.09
CA TYR A 159 3.41 1.31 -9.25
C TYR A 159 2.06 1.11 -9.97
N TRP A 160 1.00 0.89 -9.20
CA TRP A 160 -0.39 0.92 -9.66
C TRP A 160 -1.10 2.17 -9.12
N ASP A 161 -1.39 3.14 -10.01
CA ASP A 161 -2.03 4.40 -9.64
C ASP A 161 -3.56 4.29 -9.51
N TRP A 162 -4.00 3.62 -8.45
CA TRP A 162 -5.40 3.39 -8.12
C TRP A 162 -6.22 4.67 -7.85
N ALA A 163 -5.56 5.82 -7.68
CA ALA A 163 -6.23 7.11 -7.50
C ALA A 163 -6.50 7.82 -8.84
N ALA A 164 -5.63 7.64 -9.83
CA ALA A 164 -5.83 8.16 -11.17
C ALA A 164 -6.83 7.29 -11.95
N ASP A 165 -6.66 5.96 -11.88
CA ASP A 165 -7.54 4.94 -12.45
C ASP A 165 -7.80 3.86 -11.39
N SER A 166 -9.04 3.80 -10.89
CA SER A 166 -9.42 2.88 -9.82
C SER A 166 -9.51 1.42 -10.26
N ASN A 167 -9.40 1.12 -11.56
CA ASN A 167 -9.38 -0.25 -12.03
C ASN A 167 -8.10 -0.96 -11.60
N VAL A 168 -8.21 -2.26 -11.30
CA VAL A 168 -7.03 -3.11 -11.13
C VAL A 168 -6.21 -3.16 -12.44
N PRO A 169 -4.88 -3.31 -12.37
CA PRO A 169 -4.04 -3.29 -13.57
C PRO A 169 -4.47 -4.35 -14.59
N PRO A 170 -4.67 -4.02 -15.88
CA PRO A 170 -5.00 -5.03 -16.89
C PRO A 170 -3.96 -6.15 -16.99
N ALA A 171 -2.70 -5.87 -16.62
CA ALA A 171 -1.62 -6.84 -16.57
C ALA A 171 -1.82 -7.99 -15.57
N THR A 172 -2.73 -7.86 -14.60
CA THR A 172 -2.95 -8.85 -13.54
C THR A 172 -4.13 -9.78 -13.83
N THR A 173 -4.89 -9.55 -14.91
CA THR A 173 -6.12 -10.28 -15.21
C THR A 173 -5.91 -11.56 -16.03
N PRO A 174 -5.06 -11.61 -17.08
CA PRO A 174 -4.96 -12.82 -17.88
C PRO A 174 -4.11 -13.87 -17.15
N PRO A 175 -4.48 -15.17 -17.20
CA PRO A 175 -3.68 -16.23 -16.59
C PRO A 175 -2.34 -16.45 -17.29
N THR A 176 -2.24 -16.00 -18.55
CA THR A 176 -1.03 -16.08 -19.37
C THR A 176 -0.78 -14.76 -20.07
N VAL A 177 0.49 -14.37 -20.19
CA VAL A 177 0.94 -13.20 -20.96
C VAL A 177 1.94 -13.63 -22.01
N THR A 178 2.05 -12.88 -23.10
CA THR A 178 3.07 -13.13 -24.12
C THR A 178 4.28 -12.24 -23.83
N ILE A 179 5.46 -12.86 -23.78
CA ILE A 179 6.74 -12.16 -23.68
C ILE A 179 7.71 -12.71 -24.74
N ARG A 180 8.72 -11.92 -25.09
CA ARG A 180 9.82 -12.41 -25.93
C ARG A 180 10.96 -12.88 -25.05
N ARG A 181 11.43 -14.11 -25.26
CA ARG A 181 12.56 -14.70 -24.52
C ARG A 181 13.45 -15.56 -25.42
N PRO A 182 14.69 -15.84 -25.02
CA PRO A 182 15.60 -16.68 -25.80
C PRO A 182 15.14 -18.14 -25.79
N VAL A 183 14.97 -18.72 -26.98
CA VAL A 183 14.72 -20.15 -27.19
C VAL A 183 15.65 -20.65 -28.29
N ASN A 184 16.47 -21.65 -27.97
CA ASN A 184 17.49 -22.19 -28.89
C ASN A 184 18.36 -21.09 -29.53
N GLY A 185 18.72 -20.07 -28.76
CA GLY A 185 19.54 -18.95 -29.22
C GLY A 185 18.81 -17.88 -30.06
N SER A 186 17.50 -18.01 -30.26
CA SER A 186 16.68 -17.04 -31.00
C SER A 186 15.64 -16.38 -30.11
N LEU A 187 15.40 -15.08 -30.30
CA LEU A 187 14.36 -14.36 -29.57
C LEU A 187 12.98 -14.78 -30.10
N THR A 188 12.14 -15.36 -29.24
CA THR A 188 10.83 -15.92 -29.62
C THR A 188 9.74 -15.36 -28.71
N ALA A 189 8.64 -14.90 -29.30
CA ALA A 189 7.43 -14.53 -28.57
C ALA A 189 6.66 -15.79 -28.14
N LEU A 190 6.44 -15.95 -26.83
CA LEU A 190 5.80 -17.15 -26.28
C LEU A 190 4.82 -16.80 -25.17
N PRO A 191 3.69 -17.53 -25.07
CA PRO A 191 2.83 -17.44 -23.90
C PRO A 191 3.55 -18.05 -22.69
N VAL A 192 3.52 -17.33 -21.58
CA VAL A 192 4.01 -17.79 -20.27
C VAL A 192 2.93 -17.62 -19.22
N ARG A 193 2.99 -18.40 -18.14
CA ARG A 193 2.16 -18.16 -16.95
C ARG A 193 2.38 -16.73 -16.48
N ASN A 194 1.31 -15.99 -16.24
CA ASN A 194 1.40 -14.63 -15.75
C ASN A 194 1.72 -14.61 -14.25
N PRO A 195 2.92 -14.17 -13.83
CA PRO A 195 3.26 -14.12 -12.42
C PRO A 195 2.53 -13.00 -11.66
N LEU A 196 1.88 -12.05 -12.36
CA LEU A 196 1.05 -11.00 -11.76
C LEU A 196 -0.39 -11.44 -11.47
N ALA A 197 -0.82 -12.57 -12.05
CA ALA A 197 -2.18 -13.08 -11.90
C ALA A 197 -2.43 -13.77 -10.55
N SER A 198 -1.45 -14.56 -10.07
CA SER A 198 -1.51 -15.24 -8.77
C SER A 198 -0.14 -15.78 -8.35
N TYR A 199 0.05 -15.98 -7.05
CA TYR A 199 1.18 -16.75 -6.52
C TYR A 199 0.69 -18.10 -5.99
N THR A 200 1.40 -19.19 -6.32
CA THR A 200 1.08 -20.53 -5.80
C THR A 200 1.92 -20.79 -4.56
N TYR A 201 1.27 -21.08 -3.44
CA TYR A 201 1.95 -21.34 -2.19
C TYR A 201 2.76 -22.65 -2.26
N PRO A 202 3.99 -22.69 -1.72
CA PRO A 202 4.76 -23.92 -1.61
C PRO A 202 3.99 -24.99 -0.81
N ARG A 203 4.12 -26.25 -1.22
CA ARG A 203 3.48 -27.36 -0.48
C ARG A 203 4.12 -27.58 0.89
N SER A 204 5.43 -27.37 1.00
CA SER A 204 6.20 -27.42 2.25
C SER A 204 5.64 -26.47 3.32
N ALA A 205 5.33 -25.22 2.93
CA ALA A 205 4.67 -24.24 3.79
C ALA A 205 3.29 -24.72 4.26
N GLN A 206 2.46 -25.22 3.33
CA GLN A 206 1.14 -25.77 3.66
C GLN A 206 1.20 -27.03 4.54
N ASN A 207 2.30 -27.78 4.46
CA ASN A 207 2.58 -28.96 5.30
C ASN A 207 3.19 -28.60 6.67
N GLY A 208 3.43 -27.32 6.94
CA GLY A 208 3.92 -26.84 8.24
C GLY A 208 5.44 -26.80 8.40
N GLU A 209 6.22 -26.96 7.33
CA GLU A 209 7.69 -26.94 7.39
C GLU A 209 8.27 -25.59 7.84
N PHE A 210 7.48 -24.51 7.71
CA PHE A 210 7.81 -23.15 8.16
C PHE A 210 6.97 -22.70 9.37
N GLY A 211 6.37 -23.65 10.10
CA GLY A 211 5.40 -23.37 11.16
C GLY A 211 3.98 -23.24 10.62
N ARG A 212 3.06 -22.70 11.44
CA ARG A 212 1.66 -22.53 11.04
C ARG A 212 1.60 -21.56 9.85
N PHE A 213 1.05 -22.00 8.73
CA PHE A 213 0.81 -21.20 7.56
C PHE A 213 -0.65 -21.32 7.13
N ILE A 214 -1.31 -20.20 6.84
CA ILE A 214 -2.75 -20.16 6.57
C ILE A 214 -3.10 -20.09 5.08
N GLY A 215 -2.13 -19.79 4.22
CA GLY A 215 -2.35 -19.73 2.78
C GLY A 215 -2.61 -21.12 2.19
N VAL A 216 -3.62 -21.25 1.33
CA VAL A 216 -4.04 -22.52 0.73
C VAL A 216 -3.98 -22.42 -0.79
N GLY A 217 -3.29 -23.37 -1.44
CA GLY A 217 -3.22 -23.46 -2.89
C GLY A 217 -2.49 -22.28 -3.54
N ARG A 218 -3.19 -21.19 -3.82
CA ARG A 218 -2.68 -19.97 -4.45
C ARG A 218 -3.42 -18.75 -3.93
N THR A 219 -2.88 -17.56 -4.16
CA THR A 219 -3.60 -16.31 -3.90
C THR A 219 -4.83 -16.20 -4.81
N GLU A 220 -5.97 -15.86 -4.21
CA GLU A 220 -7.27 -15.73 -4.85
C GLU A 220 -7.77 -14.29 -4.84
N ARG A 221 -8.59 -13.95 -5.85
CA ARG A 221 -9.24 -12.64 -5.97
C ARG A 221 -10.67 -12.82 -6.47
N CYS A 222 -11.64 -12.26 -5.75
CA CYS A 222 -13.05 -12.27 -6.11
C CYS A 222 -13.60 -13.67 -6.46
N THR A 223 -13.24 -14.68 -5.66
CA THR A 223 -13.67 -16.08 -5.86
C THR A 223 -14.99 -16.43 -5.19
N GLN A 224 -15.59 -15.47 -4.46
CA GLN A 224 -16.91 -15.68 -3.84
C GLN A 224 -18.01 -15.82 -4.89
N GLU A 225 -19.09 -16.51 -4.52
CA GLU A 225 -20.25 -16.75 -5.39
C GLU A 225 -20.82 -15.44 -5.95
N GLY A 226 -21.04 -15.39 -7.26
CA GLY A 226 -21.60 -14.23 -7.95
C GLY A 226 -20.61 -13.10 -8.25
N ARG A 227 -19.33 -13.25 -7.91
CA ARG A 227 -18.26 -12.29 -8.23
C ARG A 227 -17.34 -12.80 -9.32
N SER A 228 -16.64 -11.85 -9.95
CA SER A 228 -15.58 -12.15 -10.90
C SER A 228 -14.46 -11.10 -10.83
N TYR A 229 -13.24 -11.56 -11.09
CA TYR A 229 -12.10 -10.68 -11.27
C TYR A 229 -11.84 -10.48 -12.78
N PRO A 230 -11.73 -9.23 -13.27
CA PRO A 230 -11.61 -7.97 -12.50
C PRO A 230 -12.93 -7.22 -12.25
N GLU A 231 -14.07 -7.65 -12.79
CA GLU A 231 -15.28 -6.82 -12.86
C GLU A 231 -15.77 -6.38 -11.49
N SER A 232 -15.95 -7.31 -10.54
CA SER A 232 -16.42 -7.00 -9.19
C SER A 232 -15.42 -6.13 -8.41
N ALA A 233 -14.12 -6.36 -8.58
CA ALA A 233 -13.08 -5.53 -7.96
C ALA A 233 -13.14 -4.08 -8.48
N ASN A 234 -13.26 -3.91 -9.80
CA ASN A 234 -13.33 -2.60 -10.44
C ASN A 234 -14.60 -1.84 -10.03
N GLU A 235 -15.75 -2.51 -9.98
CA GLU A 235 -17.01 -1.94 -9.53
C GLU A 235 -16.94 -1.46 -8.07
N ALA A 236 -16.35 -2.26 -7.18
CA ALA A 236 -16.16 -1.90 -5.79
C ALA A 236 -15.16 -0.74 -5.63
N MET A 237 -14.02 -0.78 -6.31
CA MET A 237 -12.98 0.26 -6.27
C MET A 237 -13.49 1.62 -6.77
N ALA A 238 -14.32 1.66 -7.82
CA ALA A 238 -14.90 2.89 -8.37
C ALA A 238 -15.82 3.64 -7.38
N GLN A 239 -16.32 2.96 -6.35
CA GLN A 239 -17.19 3.55 -5.33
C GLN A 239 -16.41 4.24 -4.20
N GLN A 240 -15.11 3.99 -4.07
CA GLN A 240 -14.34 4.39 -2.89
C GLN A 240 -13.87 5.85 -2.90
N GLY A 241 -14.06 6.59 -4.00
CA GLY A 241 -13.66 8.00 -4.08
C GLY A 241 -12.15 8.23 -3.93
N LEU A 242 -11.33 7.23 -4.29
CA LEU A 242 -9.88 7.22 -4.04
C LEU A 242 -9.16 8.46 -4.56
N ARG A 243 -9.57 8.97 -5.72
CA ARG A 243 -9.03 10.21 -6.30
C ARG A 243 -9.14 11.39 -5.34
N GLU A 244 -10.36 11.66 -4.87
CA GLU A 244 -10.66 12.80 -3.99
C GLU A 244 -9.96 12.61 -2.64
N ARG A 245 -9.97 11.38 -2.10
CA ARG A 245 -9.30 11.08 -0.84
C ARG A 245 -7.79 11.30 -0.90
N VAL A 246 -7.13 10.83 -1.95
CA VAL A 246 -5.69 11.08 -2.14
C VAL A 246 -5.38 12.56 -2.27
N TYR A 247 -6.18 13.31 -3.04
CA TYR A 247 -6.00 14.76 -3.16
C TYR A 247 -6.14 15.46 -1.81
N THR A 248 -7.16 15.10 -1.03
CA THR A 248 -7.40 15.59 0.33
C THR A 248 -6.24 15.26 1.26
N SER A 249 -5.80 13.99 1.35
CA SER A 249 -4.66 13.59 2.19
C SER A 249 -3.40 14.39 1.85
N LEU A 250 -3.04 14.50 0.56
CA LEU A 250 -1.84 15.21 0.11
C LEU A 250 -1.87 16.72 0.39
N THR A 251 -3.06 17.31 0.49
CA THR A 251 -3.23 18.77 0.64
C THR A 251 -3.59 19.21 2.06
N ARG A 252 -3.99 18.29 2.94
CA ARG A 252 -4.42 18.59 4.32
C ARG A 252 -3.52 18.02 5.41
N ALA A 253 -2.83 16.91 5.18
CA ALA A 253 -1.95 16.33 6.18
C ALA A 253 -0.78 17.28 6.51
N ARG A 254 -0.52 17.48 7.80
CA ARG A 254 0.39 18.51 8.33
C ARG A 254 1.74 17.99 8.78
N SER A 255 1.89 16.67 8.93
CA SER A 255 3.13 16.04 9.41
C SER A 255 3.34 14.68 8.75
N TRP A 256 4.57 14.17 8.80
CA TRP A 256 4.91 12.83 8.32
C TRP A 256 4.04 11.76 9.00
N SER A 257 3.91 11.84 10.32
CA SER A 257 3.14 10.89 11.12
C SER A 257 1.66 10.85 10.72
N GLU A 258 1.06 12.00 10.41
CA GLU A 258 -0.33 12.09 9.95
C GLU A 258 -0.52 11.55 8.53
N ILE A 259 0.34 11.92 7.56
CA ILE A 259 0.18 11.40 6.19
C ILE A 259 0.48 9.90 6.10
N SER A 260 1.40 9.41 6.94
CA SER A 260 1.87 8.02 6.94
C SER A 260 0.85 7.08 7.58
N SER A 261 0.23 7.47 8.70
CA SER A 261 -0.50 6.54 9.57
C SER A 261 -1.89 7.03 9.97
N THR A 262 -2.84 6.10 9.95
CA THR A 262 -4.19 6.24 10.52
C THR A 262 -4.20 6.39 12.04
N SER A 263 -3.06 6.35 12.73
CA SER A 263 -2.98 6.42 14.20
C SER A 263 -2.85 7.83 14.76
N VAL A 264 -2.64 8.83 13.91
CA VAL A 264 -2.28 10.20 14.30
C VAL A 264 -3.41 11.18 13.97
N GLY A 265 -3.96 11.08 12.76
CA GLY A 265 -5.00 11.98 12.29
C GLY A 265 -5.68 11.43 11.04
N PRO A 266 -6.74 12.11 10.57
CA PRO A 266 -7.66 11.54 9.59
C PRO A 266 -7.15 11.65 8.14
N ASN A 267 -6.12 12.46 7.87
CA ASN A 267 -5.64 12.78 6.52
C ASN A 267 -4.55 11.83 5.98
N SER A 268 -4.50 10.58 6.46
CA SER A 268 -3.44 9.63 6.07
C SER A 268 -3.63 9.05 4.66
N ILE A 269 -2.56 8.52 4.06
CA ILE A 269 -2.62 7.62 2.88
C ILE A 269 -2.94 6.18 3.29
N GLU A 270 -2.68 5.80 4.55
CA GLU A 270 -2.99 4.47 5.05
C GLU A 270 -4.52 4.17 5.04
N GLY A 271 -5.37 5.19 5.20
CA GLY A 271 -6.84 5.05 5.04
C GLY A 271 -7.25 4.58 3.63
N PRO A 272 -6.93 5.33 2.56
CA PRO A 272 -7.14 4.87 1.18
C PRO A 272 -6.44 3.54 0.86
N HIS A 273 -5.23 3.30 1.37
CA HIS A 273 -4.52 2.02 1.26
C HIS A 273 -5.36 0.84 1.78
N GLY A 274 -5.96 0.97 2.97
CA GLY A 274 -6.83 -0.07 3.52
C GLY A 274 -8.03 -0.39 2.62
N ASN A 275 -8.60 0.62 1.95
CA ASN A 275 -9.71 0.41 1.01
C ASN A 275 -9.28 -0.32 -0.26
N VAL A 276 -8.06 -0.09 -0.75
CA VAL A 276 -7.52 -0.85 -1.88
C VAL A 276 -7.31 -2.31 -1.50
N HIS A 277 -6.75 -2.59 -0.32
CA HIS A 277 -6.62 -3.95 0.21
C HIS A 277 -7.97 -4.68 0.32
N LEU A 278 -9.00 -3.99 0.78
CA LEU A 278 -10.35 -4.54 0.89
C LEU A 278 -10.97 -4.86 -0.48
N HIS A 279 -10.97 -3.89 -1.41
CA HIS A 279 -11.81 -3.97 -2.60
C HIS A 279 -11.12 -4.57 -3.83
N ALA A 280 -9.79 -4.44 -3.97
CA ALA A 280 -9.07 -4.87 -5.17
C ALA A 280 -9.08 -6.40 -5.40
N ALA A 281 -9.41 -7.18 -4.37
CA ALA A 281 -9.59 -8.62 -4.44
C ALA A 281 -10.91 -9.10 -3.81
N CYS A 282 -11.89 -8.20 -3.65
CA CYS A 282 -13.19 -8.50 -3.05
C CYS A 282 -13.10 -9.18 -1.66
N GLY A 283 -12.15 -8.77 -0.83
CA GLY A 283 -11.94 -9.33 0.51
C GLY A 283 -11.31 -10.72 0.58
N ASN A 284 -10.75 -11.26 -0.52
CA ASN A 284 -9.91 -12.47 -0.51
C ASN A 284 -8.50 -12.20 0.06
N ASP A 285 -7.48 -12.96 -0.35
CA ASP A 285 -6.15 -13.00 0.26
C ASP A 285 -5.42 -11.66 0.33
N PHE A 286 -5.79 -10.69 -0.52
CA PHE A 286 -5.23 -9.35 -0.53
C PHE A 286 -5.69 -8.46 0.65
N LEU A 287 -6.75 -8.84 1.38
CA LEU A 287 -7.22 -8.12 2.57
C LEU A 287 -6.50 -8.57 3.85
N GLY A 288 -6.26 -9.88 4.00
CA GLY A 288 -5.68 -10.43 5.21
C GLY A 288 -4.22 -10.03 5.35
N VAL A 289 -3.86 -9.25 6.37
CA VAL A 289 -2.50 -8.73 6.58
C VAL A 289 -1.47 -9.87 6.61
N GLU A 290 -1.87 -11.04 7.11
CA GLU A 290 -1.11 -12.27 7.17
C GLU A 290 -0.66 -12.79 5.79
N THR A 291 -1.49 -12.63 4.75
CA THR A 291 -1.27 -13.24 3.42
C THR A 291 -1.19 -12.24 2.29
N ALA A 292 -1.59 -10.98 2.51
CA ALA A 292 -1.66 -9.93 1.48
C ALA A 292 -0.32 -9.73 0.76
N GLY A 293 0.79 -9.88 1.49
CA GLY A 293 2.13 -9.84 0.92
C GLY A 293 2.32 -10.80 -0.25
N PHE A 294 1.71 -11.99 -0.25
CA PHE A 294 1.92 -12.95 -1.33
C PHE A 294 1.18 -12.64 -2.62
N ASP A 295 0.16 -11.77 -2.60
CA ASP A 295 -0.55 -11.40 -3.81
C ASP A 295 0.30 -10.43 -4.65
N PRO A 296 0.53 -10.68 -5.95
CA PRO A 296 1.32 -9.78 -6.80
C PRO A 296 0.82 -8.33 -6.90
N LEU A 297 -0.43 -8.02 -6.53
CA LEU A 297 -0.91 -6.64 -6.40
C LEU A 297 -0.19 -5.88 -5.29
N PHE A 298 0.32 -6.56 -4.27
CA PHE A 298 0.93 -5.96 -3.08
C PHE A 298 2.06 -5.00 -3.40
N MET A 299 3.06 -5.44 -4.16
CA MET A 299 4.20 -4.58 -4.48
C MET A 299 3.81 -3.44 -5.42
N LEU A 300 2.85 -3.64 -6.33
CA LEU A 300 2.32 -2.58 -7.18
C LEU A 300 1.59 -1.50 -6.36
N HIS A 301 0.80 -1.95 -5.39
CA HIS A 301 0.01 -1.12 -4.50
C HIS A 301 0.90 -0.30 -3.56
N HIS A 302 1.83 -0.95 -2.86
CA HIS A 302 2.75 -0.29 -1.93
C HIS A 302 3.74 0.62 -2.66
N CYS A 303 4.12 0.31 -3.89
CA CYS A 303 4.93 1.22 -4.72
C CYS A 303 4.18 2.54 -5.01
N ASN A 304 2.85 2.50 -5.21
CA ASN A 304 2.07 3.74 -5.33
C ASN A 304 1.92 4.47 -3.99
N VAL A 305 1.77 3.75 -2.87
CA VAL A 305 1.77 4.39 -1.53
C VAL A 305 3.08 5.14 -1.29
N ASP A 306 4.22 4.52 -1.59
CA ASP A 306 5.54 5.14 -1.48
C ASP A 306 5.67 6.38 -2.39
N ARG A 307 5.15 6.30 -3.63
CA ARG A 307 5.08 7.45 -4.56
C ARG A 307 4.29 8.61 -3.96
N LEU A 308 3.12 8.34 -3.38
CA LEU A 308 2.28 9.38 -2.76
C LEU A 308 2.96 10.01 -1.54
N LEU A 309 3.65 9.22 -0.72
CA LEU A 309 4.46 9.74 0.38
C LEU A 309 5.63 10.61 -0.13
N ALA A 310 6.34 10.18 -1.18
CA ALA A 310 7.41 10.97 -1.81
C ALA A 310 6.89 12.30 -2.38
N TYR A 311 5.68 12.31 -2.96
CA TYR A 311 5.01 13.55 -3.37
C TYR A 311 4.68 14.45 -2.20
N TRP A 312 4.09 13.92 -1.12
CA TRP A 312 3.81 14.72 0.08
C TRP A 312 5.07 15.34 0.68
N GLN A 313 6.17 14.57 0.76
CA GLN A 313 7.45 15.07 1.23
C GLN A 313 8.01 16.18 0.34
N THR A 314 7.82 16.05 -0.98
CA THR A 314 8.23 17.10 -1.94
C THR A 314 7.39 18.36 -1.82
N LEU A 315 6.08 18.23 -1.60
CA LEU A 315 5.19 19.37 -1.35
C LEU A 315 5.54 20.12 -0.06
N ASN A 316 5.96 19.37 0.95
CA ASN A 316 6.23 19.86 2.29
C ASN A 316 7.73 19.87 2.62
N TYR A 317 8.61 20.05 1.63
CA TYR A 317 10.06 19.85 1.78
C TYR A 317 10.72 20.68 2.91
N GLU A 318 10.06 21.74 3.40
CA GLU A 318 10.50 22.57 4.53
C GLU A 318 10.19 21.93 5.89
N ASN A 319 9.12 21.13 5.99
CA ASN A 319 8.57 20.56 7.23
C ASN A 319 8.33 19.03 7.15
N ALA A 320 8.86 18.35 6.13
CA ALA A 320 8.65 16.92 5.89
C ALA A 320 9.61 16.03 6.71
N SER A 321 10.04 16.48 7.89
CA SER A 321 10.91 15.69 8.77
C SER A 321 10.19 14.41 9.20
N VAL A 322 10.93 13.30 9.16
CA VAL A 322 10.46 12.01 9.63
C VAL A 322 10.80 11.93 11.11
N GLU A 323 9.92 12.49 11.93
CA GLU A 323 10.07 12.54 13.39
C GLU A 323 8.80 11.99 14.04
N PHE A 324 8.97 11.04 14.96
CA PHE A 324 7.87 10.49 15.74
C PHE A 324 8.41 9.79 16.98
N GLU A 325 7.58 9.75 18.00
CA GLU A 325 7.79 8.88 19.16
C GLU A 325 6.44 8.29 19.55
N TYR A 326 6.38 6.97 19.69
CA TYR A 326 5.17 6.28 20.14
C TYR A 326 5.50 4.94 20.80
N GLN A 327 4.52 4.36 21.49
CA GLN A 327 4.62 3.02 22.06
C GLN A 327 4.02 2.01 21.09
N THR A 328 4.83 1.09 20.56
CA THR A 328 4.30 0.04 19.67
C THR A 328 3.40 -0.94 20.41
N ARG A 329 2.41 -1.45 19.69
CA ARG A 329 1.47 -2.46 20.19
C ARG A 329 2.03 -3.89 20.08
N GLY A 330 3.22 -4.01 19.51
CA GLY A 330 3.97 -5.25 19.34
C GLY A 330 4.01 -5.68 17.88
N LEU A 331 5.21 -5.85 17.35
CA LEU A 331 5.53 -6.42 16.04
C LEU A 331 6.32 -7.72 16.24
N PHE A 332 6.62 -8.48 15.19
CA PHE A 332 7.36 -9.76 15.31
C PHE A 332 8.59 -9.68 16.24
N ALA A 333 9.49 -8.73 15.97
CA ALA A 333 10.76 -8.54 16.68
C ALA A 333 10.74 -7.37 17.67
N THR A 334 9.64 -6.62 17.74
CA THR A 334 9.54 -5.42 18.59
C THR A 334 8.49 -5.65 19.67
N PRO A 335 8.88 -5.82 20.96
CA PRO A 335 7.94 -6.06 22.04
C PRO A 335 6.91 -4.95 22.22
N ARG A 336 5.70 -5.31 22.66
CA ARG A 336 4.67 -4.34 23.05
C ARG A 336 5.20 -3.41 24.14
N GLY A 337 4.88 -2.12 24.03
CA GLY A 337 5.33 -1.09 24.97
C GLY A 337 6.80 -0.72 24.82
N THR A 338 7.42 -1.07 23.68
CA THR A 338 8.70 -0.50 23.28
C THR A 338 8.45 0.90 22.74
N THR A 339 9.22 1.89 23.23
CA THR A 339 9.28 3.22 22.63
C THR A 339 9.95 3.10 21.26
N VAL A 340 9.21 3.46 20.22
CA VAL A 340 9.68 3.48 18.84
C VAL A 340 9.84 4.93 18.41
N THR A 341 10.99 5.22 17.80
CA THR A 341 11.36 6.51 17.22
C THR A 341 11.86 6.35 15.81
N GLU A 342 12.12 7.44 15.09
CA GLU A 342 12.69 7.43 13.75
C GLU A 342 14.06 6.73 13.68
N ARG A 343 14.79 6.67 14.79
CA ARG A 343 16.09 5.99 14.93
C ARG A 343 16.01 4.53 15.36
N SER A 344 14.80 4.05 15.67
CA SER A 344 14.62 2.64 16.04
C SER A 344 14.88 1.73 14.83
N PRO A 345 15.48 0.54 15.02
CA PRO A 345 15.71 -0.40 13.93
C PRO A 345 14.42 -0.74 13.16
N LEU A 346 14.45 -0.58 11.84
CA LEU A 346 13.42 -1.02 10.91
C LEU A 346 13.59 -2.50 10.57
N VAL A 347 13.31 -3.35 11.55
CA VAL A 347 13.49 -4.80 11.43
C VAL A 347 12.59 -5.37 10.31
N PRO A 348 13.08 -6.28 9.43
CA PRO A 348 14.38 -6.96 9.47
C PRO A 348 15.46 -6.35 8.56
N PHE A 349 15.34 -5.07 8.19
CA PHE A 349 16.21 -4.46 7.19
C PHE A 349 17.54 -4.05 7.81
N GLU A 350 18.62 -4.68 7.33
CA GLU A 350 19.99 -4.31 7.65
C GLU A 350 20.66 -3.71 6.41
N GLY A 351 21.51 -2.72 6.59
CA GLY A 351 22.42 -2.18 5.58
C GLY A 351 23.82 -2.77 5.75
N PRO A 352 24.80 -2.31 4.95
CA PRO A 352 26.18 -2.75 5.07
C PRO A 352 26.81 -2.46 6.43
N ASP A 353 26.38 -1.39 7.08
CA ASP A 353 26.97 -0.87 8.32
C ASP A 353 26.14 -1.19 9.59
N GLY A 354 25.05 -1.96 9.46
CA GLY A 354 24.18 -2.36 10.57
C GLY A 354 22.69 -2.15 10.29
N PRO A 355 21.83 -2.24 11.32
CA PRO A 355 20.38 -2.08 11.17
C PRO A 355 20.01 -0.71 10.59
N LEU A 356 19.10 -0.71 9.61
CA LEU A 356 18.55 0.51 9.04
C LEU A 356 17.42 1.04 9.92
N ASN A 357 17.10 2.32 9.80
CA ASN A 357 16.03 3.00 10.52
C ASN A 357 15.27 3.99 9.61
N SER A 358 14.32 4.74 10.17
CA SER A 358 13.48 5.63 9.37
C SER A 358 14.23 6.85 8.84
N GLU A 359 15.35 7.26 9.43
CA GLU A 359 16.21 8.31 8.88
C GLU A 359 16.83 7.86 7.54
N ASP A 360 17.20 6.58 7.40
CA ASP A 360 17.76 6.03 6.16
C ASP A 360 16.73 6.02 5.01
N PHE A 361 15.45 5.78 5.34
CA PHE A 361 14.34 5.78 4.39
C PHE A 361 13.51 7.07 4.41
N ALA A 362 14.01 8.13 5.06
CA ALA A 362 13.32 9.41 5.10
C ALA A 362 13.23 10.07 3.72
N SER A 363 13.99 9.60 2.72
CA SER A 363 13.86 10.05 1.34
C SER A 363 13.85 8.85 0.38
N ALA A 364 13.19 9.02 -0.76
CA ALA A 364 13.37 8.11 -1.89
C ALA A 364 14.81 8.19 -2.48
N ARG A 365 15.51 9.31 -2.27
CA ARG A 365 16.88 9.51 -2.76
C ARG A 365 17.85 8.56 -2.07
N GLY A 366 18.88 8.13 -2.79
CA GLY A 366 19.93 7.23 -2.26
C GLY A 366 19.63 5.74 -2.43
N TRP A 367 18.37 5.36 -2.67
CA TRP A 367 17.95 3.96 -2.85
C TRP A 367 17.87 3.51 -4.31
N GLY A 368 18.27 4.39 -5.23
CA GLY A 368 18.46 4.05 -6.63
C GLY A 368 17.22 4.14 -7.51
N TYR A 369 16.14 4.75 -7.03
CA TYR A 369 14.93 5.00 -7.81
C TYR A 369 14.46 6.46 -7.66
N THR A 370 13.57 6.88 -8.55
CA THR A 370 12.76 8.09 -8.41
C THR A 370 11.32 7.84 -8.88
N TYR A 371 10.50 8.89 -8.88
CA TYR A 371 9.19 8.93 -9.55
C TYR A 371 9.15 10.14 -10.46
N GLU A 372 8.52 10.07 -11.64
CA GLU A 372 8.19 11.31 -12.36
C GLU A 372 7.19 12.13 -11.51
N PRO A 373 7.32 13.47 -11.41
CA PRO A 373 8.28 14.34 -12.09
C PRO A 373 9.56 14.66 -11.26
N LEU A 374 9.90 13.86 -10.26
CA LEU A 374 10.97 14.10 -9.28
C LEU A 374 12.37 13.94 -9.89
N ARG A 375 12.83 14.95 -10.63
CA ARG A 375 14.18 14.99 -11.23
C ARG A 375 15.19 15.62 -10.28
N HIS A 376 15.51 14.90 -9.22
CA HIS A 376 16.39 15.37 -8.15
C HIS A 376 17.82 15.74 -8.57
N TRP A 377 18.24 15.36 -9.78
CA TRP A 377 19.56 15.66 -10.35
C TRP A 377 19.65 17.03 -11.03
N ASP A 378 18.54 17.61 -11.47
CA ASP A 378 18.54 18.88 -12.20
C ASP A 378 17.44 19.88 -11.78
N GLN A 379 16.66 19.54 -10.75
CA GLN A 379 15.65 20.43 -10.17
C GLN A 379 15.95 20.75 -8.69
N SER A 380 15.77 22.03 -8.33
CA SER A 380 15.76 22.50 -6.95
C SER A 380 14.47 22.10 -6.21
N PRO A 381 14.44 22.08 -4.86
CA PRO A 381 13.22 21.77 -4.10
C PRO A 381 11.98 22.59 -4.49
N PRO A 382 12.06 23.92 -4.74
CA PRO A 382 10.90 24.68 -5.23
C PRO A 382 10.42 24.27 -6.63
N GLN A 383 11.35 23.90 -7.53
CA GLN A 383 10.99 23.39 -8.87
C GLN A 383 10.31 22.02 -8.78
N LEU A 384 10.83 21.13 -7.93
CA LEU A 384 10.22 19.82 -7.63
C LEU A 384 8.82 20.00 -7.05
N ARG A 385 8.66 20.88 -6.05
CA ARG A 385 7.35 21.23 -5.47
C ARG A 385 6.38 21.69 -6.55
N THR A 386 6.80 22.60 -7.43
CA THR A 386 5.96 23.09 -8.55
C THR A 386 5.56 21.95 -9.49
N ALA A 387 6.50 21.09 -9.88
CA ALA A 387 6.24 19.97 -10.76
C ALA A 387 5.27 18.94 -10.14
N VAL A 388 5.44 18.63 -8.86
CA VAL A 388 4.55 17.75 -8.10
C VAL A 388 3.16 18.38 -7.94
N THR A 389 3.07 19.67 -7.62
CA THR A 389 1.78 20.39 -7.55
C THR A 389 1.00 20.26 -8.86
N ARG A 390 1.65 20.49 -10.01
CA ARG A 390 1.02 20.29 -11.33
C ARG A 390 0.55 18.87 -11.52
N THR A 391 1.40 17.89 -11.22
CA THR A 391 1.09 16.46 -11.35
C THR A 391 -0.11 16.05 -10.50
N ILE A 392 -0.17 16.50 -9.24
CA ILE A 392 -1.29 16.21 -8.33
C ILE A 392 -2.57 16.87 -8.79
N ASN A 393 -2.51 18.13 -9.23
CA ASN A 393 -3.67 18.83 -9.79
C ASN A 393 -4.15 18.19 -11.11
N GLU A 394 -3.23 17.65 -11.92
CA GLU A 394 -3.54 16.93 -13.16
C GLU A 394 -4.25 15.61 -12.90
N LEU A 395 -3.68 14.79 -12.02
CA LEU A 395 -4.15 13.43 -11.78
C LEU A 395 -5.35 13.40 -10.83
N TYR A 396 -5.32 14.21 -9.77
CA TYR A 396 -6.21 14.07 -8.62
C TYR A 396 -7.03 15.33 -8.31
N GLY A 397 -6.69 16.47 -8.92
CA GLY A 397 -7.40 17.73 -8.69
C GLY A 397 -8.88 17.68 -9.08
N PRO A 398 -9.71 18.59 -8.54
CA PRO A 398 -11.14 18.63 -8.80
C PRO A 398 -11.48 18.74 -10.29
N VAL A 399 -12.43 17.92 -10.76
CA VAL A 399 -12.96 17.98 -12.12
C VAL A 399 -14.24 18.84 -12.12
N PRO A 400 -14.41 19.85 -13.00
CA PRO A 400 -15.64 20.63 -13.08
C PRO A 400 -16.85 19.75 -13.39
N SER A 401 -17.99 20.10 -12.80
CA SER A 401 -19.29 19.54 -13.17
C SER A 401 -19.53 19.62 -14.69
N ARG A 402 -20.11 18.56 -15.26
CA ARG A 402 -20.46 18.39 -16.69
C ARG A 402 -21.34 19.52 -17.27
N ASN A 403 -21.92 20.39 -16.44
CA ASN A 403 -22.72 21.53 -16.87
C ASN A 403 -21.90 22.80 -17.17
N SER A 404 -20.58 22.78 -17.02
CA SER A 404 -19.72 23.89 -17.47
C SER A 404 -19.40 23.73 -18.97
N PRO A 405 -19.73 24.71 -19.83
CA PRO A 405 -19.51 24.59 -21.27
C PRO A 405 -18.02 24.51 -21.56
N SER A 406 -17.57 23.37 -22.08
CA SER A 406 -16.31 23.16 -22.82
C SER A 406 -15.13 24.07 -22.41
N GLY A 407 -14.85 24.15 -21.11
CA GLY A 407 -13.68 24.84 -20.59
C GLY A 407 -12.55 23.82 -20.49
N GLY A 408 -11.43 24.08 -21.18
CA GLY A 408 -10.22 23.28 -21.02
C GLY A 408 -9.74 23.24 -19.57
N MET A 409 -8.72 22.43 -19.28
CA MET A 409 -8.15 22.24 -17.93
C MET A 409 -7.90 23.54 -17.15
N LEU A 410 -7.58 24.64 -17.84
CA LEU A 410 -7.37 25.97 -17.27
C LEU A 410 -8.63 26.65 -16.71
N SER A 411 -9.85 26.25 -17.13
CA SER A 411 -11.09 26.83 -16.58
C SER A 411 -11.39 26.40 -15.13
N ARG A 412 -10.61 25.44 -14.61
CA ARG A 412 -10.67 24.91 -13.23
C ARG A 412 -10.08 25.86 -12.19
N PHE A 413 -9.25 26.80 -12.64
CA PHE A 413 -8.40 27.64 -11.80
C PHE A 413 -8.78 29.12 -11.88
N ARG A 414 -10.06 29.43 -11.66
CA ARG A 414 -10.53 30.83 -11.66
C ARG A 414 -10.29 31.56 -10.34
N GLY A 415 -9.74 30.87 -9.34
CA GLY A 415 -9.80 31.31 -7.94
C GLY A 415 -11.24 31.32 -7.42
N GLY A 416 -11.37 31.45 -6.11
CA GLY A 416 -12.67 31.55 -5.44
C GLY A 416 -12.67 30.84 -4.09
N ALA A 417 -13.59 31.24 -3.23
CA ALA A 417 -13.86 30.56 -1.97
C ALA A 417 -15.00 29.57 -2.19
N LYS A 418 -14.82 28.34 -1.73
CA LYS A 418 -15.91 27.38 -1.56
C LYS A 418 -15.92 26.85 -0.13
N ARG A 419 -17.00 26.16 0.22
CA ARG A 419 -17.06 25.38 1.44
C ARG A 419 -16.99 23.90 1.07
N ASP A 420 -16.01 23.19 1.63
CA ASP A 420 -15.94 21.74 1.55
C ASP A 420 -16.43 21.10 2.84
N TYR A 421 -16.97 19.89 2.72
CA TYR A 421 -17.51 19.12 3.83
C TYR A 421 -16.84 17.75 3.89
N PHE A 422 -16.48 17.33 5.10
CA PHE A 422 -15.79 16.07 5.37
C PHE A 422 -16.48 15.35 6.53
N ALA A 423 -16.49 14.02 6.49
CA ALA A 423 -16.78 13.20 7.66
C ALA A 423 -15.48 12.67 8.22
N THR A 424 -15.14 13.04 9.45
CA THR A 424 -14.00 12.47 10.18
C THR A 424 -14.49 11.31 11.03
N VAL A 425 -13.72 10.22 11.06
CA VAL A 425 -14.03 9.01 11.80
C VAL A 425 -12.91 8.75 12.79
N GLU A 426 -13.25 8.46 14.05
CA GLU A 426 -12.35 8.02 15.10
C GLU A 426 -12.96 6.78 15.75
N VAL A 427 -12.16 5.70 15.92
CA VAL A 427 -12.64 4.46 16.53
C VAL A 427 -11.50 3.67 17.17
N GLU A 428 -11.78 3.07 18.34
CA GLU A 428 -10.89 2.13 19.03
C GLU A 428 -11.01 0.75 18.39
N ARG A 429 -9.90 0.24 17.85
CA ARG A 429 -9.84 -1.02 17.11
C ARG A 429 -10.21 -2.23 17.97
N SER A 430 -9.89 -2.21 19.26
CA SER A 430 -10.14 -3.34 20.18
C SER A 430 -11.62 -3.60 20.46
N GLU A 431 -12.51 -2.66 20.13
CA GLU A 431 -13.96 -2.80 20.25
C GLU A 431 -14.60 -3.51 19.03
N LEU A 432 -13.80 -3.80 18.00
CA LEU A 432 -14.24 -4.37 16.74
C LEU A 432 -13.66 -5.77 16.54
N ASP A 433 -14.47 -6.65 15.95
CA ASP A 433 -13.96 -7.92 15.42
C ASP A 433 -13.32 -7.66 14.06
N LEU A 434 -12.00 -7.51 14.03
CA LEU A 434 -11.23 -7.10 12.86
C LEU A 434 -10.90 -8.29 11.92
N PRO A 435 -10.82 -8.06 10.59
CA PRO A 435 -11.02 -6.79 9.89
C PRO A 435 -12.48 -6.33 9.93
N ALA A 436 -12.69 -5.01 9.95
CA ALA A 436 -14.00 -4.38 10.00
C ALA A 436 -14.11 -3.27 8.95
N VAL A 437 -15.34 -2.98 8.53
CA VAL A 437 -15.65 -2.01 7.48
C VAL A 437 -16.73 -1.07 8.00
N LEU A 438 -16.44 0.24 8.04
CA LEU A 438 -17.40 1.27 8.42
C LEU A 438 -17.86 1.97 7.14
N ASN A 439 -19.12 1.80 6.80
CA ASN A 439 -19.75 2.41 5.62
C ASN A 439 -20.59 3.60 6.05
N LEU A 440 -20.30 4.77 5.49
CA LEU A 440 -21.05 6.00 5.73
C LEU A 440 -22.05 6.25 4.58
N PHE A 441 -23.23 6.74 4.92
CA PHE A 441 -24.30 7.06 3.97
C PHE A 441 -24.91 8.42 4.25
N VAL A 442 -25.27 9.16 3.20
CA VAL A 442 -26.08 10.37 3.30
C VAL A 442 -27.38 10.14 2.53
N ARG A 443 -28.52 10.18 3.22
CA ARG A 443 -29.85 9.86 2.64
C ARG A 443 -29.87 8.53 1.87
N GLY A 444 -29.23 7.50 2.43
CA GLY A 444 -29.13 6.17 1.83
C GLY A 444 -28.18 6.06 0.63
N ARG A 445 -27.47 7.13 0.25
CA ARG A 445 -26.39 7.10 -0.76
C ARG A 445 -25.06 6.86 -0.07
N HIS A 446 -24.29 5.88 -0.55
CA HIS A 446 -22.94 5.60 -0.02
C HIS A 446 -22.05 6.84 -0.19
N ALA A 447 -21.44 7.25 0.93
CA ALA A 447 -20.59 8.43 1.02
C ALA A 447 -19.11 8.04 1.04
N GLY A 448 -18.77 6.92 1.67
CA GLY A 448 -17.41 6.41 1.72
C GLY A 448 -17.27 5.26 2.70
N THR A 449 -16.07 4.68 2.70
CA THR A 449 -15.72 3.48 3.46
C THR A 449 -14.44 3.73 4.25
N VAL A 450 -14.44 3.33 5.52
CA VAL A 450 -13.24 3.18 6.34
C VAL A 450 -12.98 1.68 6.49
N ALA A 451 -11.85 1.22 5.95
CA ALA A 451 -11.43 -0.16 6.04
C ALA A 451 -10.42 -0.32 7.18
N LEU A 452 -10.77 -1.11 8.19
CA LEU A 452 -9.90 -1.43 9.32
C LEU A 452 -9.34 -2.84 9.11
N LEU A 453 -8.07 -2.92 8.73
CA LEU A 453 -7.37 -4.19 8.49
C LEU A 453 -7.25 -5.03 9.78
N GLY A 454 -6.93 -6.32 9.68
CA GLY A 454 -6.86 -7.23 10.83
C GLY A 454 -5.78 -6.89 11.88
N MET A 455 -4.81 -6.05 11.53
CA MET A 455 -3.68 -5.70 12.39
C MET A 455 -3.33 -4.21 12.34
N PRO A 456 -2.94 -3.60 13.49
CA PRO A 456 -2.97 -4.13 14.87
C PRO A 456 -4.43 -4.35 15.35
N ALA A 457 -4.61 -5.13 16.43
CA ALA A 457 -5.96 -5.43 16.97
C ALA A 457 -6.52 -4.33 17.88
N GLU A 458 -5.65 -3.49 18.43
CA GLU A 458 -6.01 -2.48 19.41
C GLU A 458 -5.50 -1.12 18.97
N GLY A 459 -6.02 -0.06 19.61
CA GLY A 459 -5.70 1.35 19.57
C GLY A 459 -6.42 2.16 18.48
N VAL A 460 -6.39 3.48 18.61
CA VAL A 460 -7.29 4.37 17.86
C VAL A 460 -6.89 4.48 16.38
N SER A 461 -7.88 4.37 15.50
CA SER A 461 -7.78 4.67 14.08
C SER A 461 -8.59 5.91 13.72
N TYR A 462 -8.04 6.72 12.81
CA TYR A 462 -8.65 7.91 12.24
C TYR A 462 -8.76 7.78 10.72
N ASP A 463 -9.79 8.38 10.14
CA ASP A 463 -9.96 8.50 8.68
C ASP A 463 -10.81 9.74 8.32
N GLU A 464 -10.68 10.25 7.09
CA GLU A 464 -11.47 11.35 6.54
C GLU A 464 -12.15 10.91 5.23
N ILE A 465 -13.46 11.20 5.13
CA ILE A 465 -14.25 10.96 3.91
C ILE A 465 -14.75 12.31 3.38
N PRO A 466 -14.28 12.76 2.20
CA PRO A 466 -14.87 13.90 1.49
C PRO A 466 -16.34 13.63 1.14
N LEU A 467 -17.23 14.57 1.47
CA LEU A 467 -18.68 14.38 1.31
C LEU A 467 -19.25 14.97 0.02
N GLN A 468 -18.45 15.62 -0.83
CA GLN A 468 -18.91 16.35 -2.02
C GLN A 468 -19.68 15.43 -2.99
N ARG A 469 -19.15 14.23 -3.25
CA ARG A 469 -19.83 13.23 -4.08
C ARG A 469 -21.17 12.81 -3.46
N ALA A 470 -21.20 12.56 -2.16
CA ALA A 470 -22.41 12.17 -1.44
C ALA A 470 -23.47 13.29 -1.45
N ILE A 471 -23.06 14.54 -1.21
CA ILE A 471 -23.91 15.74 -1.28
C ILE A 471 -24.58 15.85 -2.65
N SER A 472 -23.81 15.68 -3.73
CA SER A 472 -24.34 15.71 -5.09
C SER A 472 -25.33 14.57 -5.34
N LEU A 473 -24.99 13.34 -4.96
CA LEU A 473 -25.85 12.16 -5.18
C LEU A 473 -27.12 12.15 -4.32
N ALA A 474 -27.08 12.81 -3.16
CA ALA A 474 -28.20 12.95 -2.24
C ALA A 474 -29.13 14.13 -2.57
N GLY A 475 -28.83 14.90 -3.63
CA GLY A 475 -29.61 16.08 -4.03
C GLY A 475 -29.55 17.21 -3.00
N LEU A 476 -28.41 17.35 -2.32
CA LEU A 476 -28.19 18.36 -1.27
C LEU A 476 -27.38 19.56 -1.76
N ALA A 477 -26.90 19.53 -3.01
CA ALA A 477 -25.97 20.52 -3.54
C ALA A 477 -26.52 21.96 -3.61
N ASP A 478 -27.84 22.11 -3.70
CA ASP A 478 -28.51 23.42 -3.83
C ASP A 478 -28.90 24.05 -2.48
N LEU A 479 -28.66 23.35 -1.36
CA LEU A 479 -28.93 23.90 -0.03
C LEU A 479 -27.93 25.00 0.32
N ASP A 480 -28.38 25.99 1.11
CA ASP A 480 -27.45 26.94 1.70
C ASP A 480 -26.54 26.25 2.74
N GLN A 481 -25.53 26.98 3.22
CA GLN A 481 -24.48 26.39 4.04
C GLN A 481 -24.97 25.88 5.39
N GLU A 482 -25.90 26.58 6.04
CA GLU A 482 -26.42 26.19 7.36
C GLU A 482 -27.37 25.00 7.21
N ASP A 483 -28.25 25.05 6.21
CA ASP A 483 -29.18 23.97 5.89
C ASP A 483 -28.46 22.70 5.44
N LEU A 484 -27.39 22.84 4.65
CA LEU A 484 -26.56 21.72 4.21
C LEU A 484 -25.85 21.07 5.40
N LEU A 485 -25.23 21.86 6.28
CA LEU A 485 -24.57 21.33 7.47
C LEU A 485 -25.57 20.64 8.40
N TYR A 486 -26.76 21.23 8.58
CA TYR A 486 -27.84 20.60 9.34
C TYR A 486 -28.31 19.29 8.69
N ALA A 487 -28.51 19.28 7.37
CA ALA A 487 -28.91 18.08 6.63
C ALA A 487 -27.86 16.97 6.73
N LEU A 488 -26.58 17.29 6.55
CA LEU A 488 -25.48 16.32 6.68
C LEU A 488 -25.41 15.73 8.09
N THR A 489 -25.44 16.58 9.12
CA THR A 489 -25.39 16.10 10.51
C THR A 489 -26.62 15.29 10.93
N LYS A 490 -27.78 15.54 10.30
CA LYS A 490 -29.03 14.83 10.57
C LYS A 490 -29.17 13.53 9.79
N ASP A 491 -28.77 13.52 8.53
CA ASP A 491 -29.04 12.46 7.56
C ASP A 491 -27.84 11.50 7.36
N LEU A 492 -26.69 11.77 7.99
CA LEU A 492 -25.55 10.86 7.99
C LEU A 492 -25.88 9.59 8.79
N GLN A 493 -25.72 8.46 8.13
CA GLN A 493 -25.95 7.13 8.66
C GLN A 493 -24.66 6.32 8.58
N ILE A 494 -24.51 5.35 9.47
CA ILE A 494 -23.39 4.42 9.49
C ILE A 494 -23.87 2.97 9.54
N GLN A 495 -23.10 2.09 8.91
CA GLN A 495 -23.21 0.65 9.05
C GLN A 495 -21.81 0.07 9.26
N ILE A 496 -21.66 -0.74 10.32
CA ILE A 496 -20.41 -1.46 10.58
C ILE A 496 -20.63 -2.91 10.13
N THR A 497 -19.70 -3.45 9.36
CA THR A 497 -19.76 -4.82 8.85
C THR A 497 -18.41 -5.50 8.90
N LYS A 498 -18.39 -6.82 8.99
CA LYS A 498 -17.26 -7.64 8.56
C LYS A 498 -17.16 -7.67 7.03
N PRO A 499 -16.03 -8.07 6.44
CA PRO A 499 -15.89 -8.20 4.98
C PRO A 499 -16.87 -9.17 4.32
N ASP A 500 -17.38 -10.15 5.07
CA ASP A 500 -18.42 -11.08 4.62
C ASP A 500 -19.84 -10.48 4.64
N GLY A 501 -19.97 -9.22 5.07
CA GLY A 501 -21.23 -8.48 5.18
C GLY A 501 -21.98 -8.68 6.50
N THR A 502 -21.44 -9.46 7.45
CA THR A 502 -22.02 -9.60 8.79
C THR A 502 -22.05 -8.24 9.49
N ILE A 503 -23.23 -7.80 9.91
CA ILE A 503 -23.41 -6.51 10.59
C ILE A 503 -22.87 -6.58 12.02
N ILE A 504 -22.07 -5.58 12.39
CA ILE A 504 -21.62 -5.33 13.76
C ILE A 504 -22.51 -4.22 14.34
N PRO A 505 -23.18 -4.43 15.50
CA PRO A 505 -24.01 -3.39 16.12
C PRO A 505 -23.19 -2.14 16.46
N VAL A 506 -23.68 -0.96 16.10
CA VAL A 506 -22.96 0.31 16.35
C VAL A 506 -22.83 0.58 17.86
N GLU A 507 -23.85 0.17 18.62
CA GLU A 507 -23.88 0.27 20.08
C GLU A 507 -22.82 -0.57 20.79
N SER A 508 -22.22 -1.56 20.13
CA SER A 508 -21.10 -2.33 20.71
C SER A 508 -19.75 -1.64 20.56
N VAL A 509 -19.71 -0.47 19.92
CA VAL A 509 -18.48 0.29 19.62
C VAL A 509 -18.58 1.70 20.22
N PRO A 510 -18.56 1.84 21.56
CA PRO A 510 -18.79 3.12 22.25
C PRO A 510 -17.73 4.19 21.94
N SER A 511 -16.54 3.81 21.48
CA SER A 511 -15.51 4.75 21.05
C SER A 511 -15.81 5.44 19.72
N LEU A 512 -16.71 4.86 18.91
CA LEU A 512 -16.97 5.33 17.56
C LEU A 512 -17.51 6.76 17.56
N LYS A 513 -16.77 7.61 16.86
CA LYS A 513 -17.02 9.04 16.74
C LYS A 513 -17.03 9.39 15.26
N VAL A 514 -18.08 10.08 14.84
CA VAL A 514 -18.15 10.68 13.50
C VAL A 514 -18.53 12.15 13.64
N ASP A 515 -17.71 13.02 13.08
CA ASP A 515 -17.96 14.46 13.02
C ASP A 515 -18.10 14.89 11.56
N VAL A 516 -19.00 15.83 11.29
CA VAL A 516 -19.06 16.52 9.99
C VAL A 516 -18.33 17.84 10.15
N GLU A 517 -17.28 18.01 9.37
CA GLU A 517 -16.50 19.25 9.28
C GLU A 517 -16.92 20.04 8.07
N ASN A 518 -17.02 21.36 8.21
CA ASN A 518 -17.07 22.28 7.08
C ASN A 518 -15.86 23.21 7.09
N VAL A 519 -15.23 23.39 5.93
CA VAL A 519 -13.93 24.07 5.80
C VAL A 519 -14.00 25.10 4.69
N ASP A 520 -13.54 26.33 4.97
CA ASP A 520 -13.23 27.33 3.93
C ASP A 520 -12.13 26.80 3.04
N VAL A 521 -12.38 26.71 1.73
CA VAL A 521 -11.36 26.30 0.77
C VAL A 521 -11.18 27.39 -0.26
N MET A 522 -9.99 27.98 -0.26
CA MET A 522 -9.55 28.85 -1.33
C MET A 522 -9.03 27.99 -2.46
N LEU A 523 -9.74 28.00 -3.59
CA LEU A 523 -9.38 27.24 -4.77
C LEU A 523 -8.11 27.83 -5.42
N PRO A 524 -7.24 26.97 -5.96
CA PRO A 524 -6.03 27.43 -6.66
C PRO A 524 -6.39 28.28 -7.88
N THR A 525 -5.56 29.29 -8.16
CA THR A 525 -5.69 30.19 -9.33
C THR A 525 -4.85 29.73 -10.52
N SER A 526 -4.01 28.72 -10.33
CA SER A 526 -3.25 28.07 -11.40
C SER A 526 -2.96 26.60 -11.08
N MET A 527 -2.45 25.87 -12.07
CA MET A 527 -1.95 24.50 -11.93
C MET A 527 -0.79 24.38 -10.93
N ASP A 528 -0.14 25.48 -10.58
CA ASP A 528 1.08 25.54 -9.75
C ASP A 528 0.75 25.76 -8.27
N GLU A 529 -0.52 25.94 -7.95
CA GLU A 529 -1.03 26.17 -6.60
C GLU A 529 -1.86 25.00 -6.14
N LEU A 530 -1.76 24.69 -4.84
CA LEU A 530 -2.69 23.79 -4.15
C LEU A 530 -3.75 24.62 -3.41
N PRO A 531 -4.92 24.04 -3.11
CA PRO A 531 -5.94 24.72 -2.32
C PRO A 531 -5.39 25.09 -0.94
N LEU A 532 -5.86 26.22 -0.41
CA LEU A 532 -5.63 26.61 0.97
C LEU A 532 -6.89 26.35 1.78
N TYR A 533 -6.72 25.67 2.91
CA TYR A 533 -7.80 25.35 3.84
C TYR A 533 -7.78 26.34 5.00
N GLY A 534 -8.93 26.91 5.31
CA GLY A 534 -9.17 27.66 6.54
C GLY A 534 -9.32 26.74 7.74
N GLU A 535 -9.64 27.33 8.90
CA GLU A 535 -9.91 26.57 10.12
C GLU A 535 -11.17 25.70 9.95
N PRO A 536 -11.11 24.41 10.31
CA PRO A 536 -12.28 23.53 10.24
C PRO A 536 -13.27 23.88 11.36
N HIS A 537 -14.56 23.82 11.04
CA HIS A 537 -15.62 23.86 12.04
C HIS A 537 -16.33 22.50 12.06
N SER A 538 -16.23 21.80 13.19
CA SER A 538 -16.74 20.43 13.32
C SER A 538 -18.04 20.39 14.11
N ARG A 539 -18.99 19.57 13.66
CA ARG A 539 -20.23 19.27 14.40
C ARG A 539 -20.35 17.78 14.62
N ARG A 540 -20.53 17.39 15.89
CA ARG A 540 -20.76 16.00 16.28
C ARG A 540 -22.04 15.46 15.66
N VAL A 541 -21.91 14.33 14.96
CA VAL A 541 -23.06 13.63 14.40
C VAL A 541 -23.69 12.77 15.48
N ARG A 542 -25.02 12.83 15.59
CA ARG A 542 -25.77 11.82 16.34
C ARG A 542 -25.92 10.60 15.43
N LEU A 543 -25.06 9.60 15.63
CA LEU A 543 -25.00 8.40 14.79
C LEU A 543 -26.38 7.74 14.65
N ARG A 544 -26.78 7.53 13.39
CA ARG A 544 -27.95 6.74 13.03
C ARG A 544 -27.51 5.48 12.30
N VAL A 545 -28.08 4.34 12.67
CA VAL A 545 -27.78 3.07 12.03
C VAL A 545 -28.61 2.95 10.75
N LEU A 546 -27.97 2.57 9.65
CA LEU A 546 -28.67 2.31 8.38
C LEU A 546 -29.76 1.23 8.56
N GLY A 547 -30.98 1.49 8.09
CA GLY A 547 -32.06 0.50 8.03
C GLY A 547 -33.02 0.43 9.22
N LEU A 548 -32.71 1.05 10.36
CA LEU A 548 -33.62 1.08 11.52
C LEU A 548 -34.84 2.01 11.33
N ASP A 549 -34.74 3.05 10.49
CA ASP A 549 -35.85 3.96 10.18
C ASP A 549 -36.75 3.50 9.01
N LEU A 550 -36.41 2.42 8.30
CA LEU A 550 -37.11 1.97 7.07
C LEU A 550 -37.48 0.47 7.00
N GLY A 551 -37.13 -0.35 8.00
CA GLY A 551 -37.48 -1.78 8.01
C GLY A 551 -36.86 -2.60 6.85
N LEU A 552 -35.83 -2.07 6.18
CA LEU A 552 -35.17 -2.67 5.04
C LEU A 552 -33.72 -3.02 5.39
N SER A 553 -33.43 -4.33 5.42
CA SER A 553 -32.05 -4.84 5.38
C SER A 553 -31.53 -4.69 3.95
N LEU A 554 -30.82 -3.60 3.69
CA LEU A 554 -30.05 -3.45 2.46
C LEU A 554 -28.77 -4.28 2.61
N LYS A 555 -28.73 -5.45 1.96
CA LYS A 555 -27.46 -6.12 1.64
C LYS A 555 -26.74 -5.24 0.63
N LEU A 556 -25.67 -4.59 1.07
CA LEU A 556 -24.77 -3.91 0.15
C LEU A 556 -24.06 -4.99 -0.69
N PRO A 557 -23.97 -4.83 -2.01
CA PRO A 557 -23.05 -5.62 -2.80
C PRO A 557 -21.63 -5.17 -2.43
N PHE A 558 -20.89 -6.04 -1.73
CA PHE A 558 -19.44 -5.89 -1.53
C PHE A 558 -18.69 -6.34 -2.78
#